data_AF-A0A4R4W640-F1
#
_entry.id   AF-A0A4R4W640-F1
#
_cell.length_a   1.000
_cell.length_b   1.000
_cell.length_c   1.000
_cell.angle_alpha   90.00
_cell.angle_beta   90.00
_cell.angle_gamma   90.00
#
_symmetry.space_group_name_H-M   'P 1'
#
loop_
_entity.id
_entity.type
_entity.pdbx_description
1 polymer ?
#
loop_
_entity_poly.entity_id
_entity_poly.type
_entity_poly.pdbx_seq_one_letter_code
_entity_poly.pdbx_strand_id
1 'polypeptide(L)'
;PPETYQDRRVTSLAFNLTGVDVTSDMGPFEIAQGSQWDDGRGWDHEMFPPKETWPRYAGGAVRKYPQLGDISVRSALTIHRGTEHRSPVARPVLVLGVDAPGAGHSALHNPMVTKEYYDRLPDAVRRHLECQVVDELVPIVQKHDIEGLVMGAD
;
A
#
# COMPACT_ATOMS: atom_id res chain seq x y z
N PRO A 1 2.70 -2.98 -14.28
CA PRO A 1 3.74 -2.66 -15.30
C PRO A 1 4.26 -3.94 -15.97
N PRO A 2 4.48 -3.95 -17.30
CA PRO A 2 5.02 -5.10 -18.04
C PRO A 2 6.23 -5.77 -17.41
N GLU A 3 7.15 -4.96 -16.89
CA GLU A 3 8.42 -5.43 -16.36
C GLU A 3 8.23 -6.29 -15.10
N THR A 4 7.13 -6.11 -14.36
CA THR A 4 6.84 -6.95 -13.19
C THR A 4 6.31 -8.33 -13.59
N TYR A 5 5.28 -8.41 -14.43
CA TYR A 5 4.64 -9.70 -14.74
C TYR A 5 5.37 -10.48 -15.85
N GLN A 6 6.06 -9.80 -16.79
CA GLN A 6 6.84 -10.44 -17.84
C GLN A 6 8.28 -10.73 -17.38
N ASP A 7 8.99 -9.69 -16.93
CA ASP A 7 10.43 -9.78 -16.65
C ASP A 7 10.76 -10.11 -15.19
N ARG A 8 9.73 -10.26 -14.34
CA ARG A 8 9.87 -10.53 -12.90
C ARG A 8 10.71 -9.48 -12.17
N ARG A 9 10.66 -8.23 -12.64
CA ARG A 9 11.34 -7.08 -12.03
C ARG A 9 10.40 -6.32 -11.11
N VAL A 10 10.72 -6.24 -9.83
CA VAL A 10 9.95 -5.41 -8.88
C VAL A 10 10.24 -3.93 -9.14
N THR A 11 9.20 -3.17 -9.46
CA THR A 11 9.30 -1.72 -9.74
C THR A 11 8.71 -0.85 -8.63
N SER A 12 8.02 -1.44 -7.67
CA SER A 12 7.37 -0.72 -6.57
C SER A 12 7.27 -1.59 -5.33
N LEU A 13 7.55 -1.00 -4.18
CA LEU A 13 7.49 -1.62 -2.86
C LEU A 13 6.58 -0.81 -1.94
N ALA A 14 5.89 -1.52 -1.06
CA ALA A 14 5.15 -0.91 0.03
C ALA A 14 5.68 -1.45 1.36
N PHE A 15 6.16 -0.54 2.19
CA PHE A 15 6.65 -0.77 3.53
C PHE A 15 5.54 -0.46 4.52
N ASN A 16 5.15 -1.43 5.35
CA ASN A 16 4.19 -1.20 6.42
C ASN A 16 4.95 -1.22 7.75
N LEU A 17 5.00 -0.08 8.41
CA LEU A 17 5.65 0.14 9.71
C LEU A 17 4.58 0.06 10.80
N THR A 18 4.71 -0.97 11.63
CA THR A 18 3.70 -1.31 12.64
C THR A 18 3.89 -0.48 13.90
N GLY A 19 2.82 0.23 14.31
CA GLY A 19 2.84 1.12 15.48
C GLY A 19 2.36 0.50 16.79
N VAL A 20 1.96 -0.78 16.79
CA VAL A 20 1.48 -1.55 17.96
C VAL A 20 1.67 -3.05 17.71
N ASP A 21 1.78 -3.87 18.75
CA ASP A 21 1.74 -5.32 18.57
C ASP A 21 0.40 -5.77 17.97
N VAL A 22 0.43 -6.52 16.89
CA VAL A 22 -0.78 -6.95 16.17
C VAL A 22 -1.26 -8.30 16.68
N THR A 23 -2.42 -8.31 17.32
CA THR A 23 -3.12 -9.53 17.75
C THR A 23 -4.16 -9.98 16.70
N SER A 24 -4.72 -11.16 16.89
CA SER A 24 -5.67 -11.78 15.95
C SER A 24 -7.01 -11.06 15.82
N ASP A 25 -7.41 -10.28 16.81
CA ASP A 25 -8.62 -9.46 16.81
C ASP A 25 -8.40 -8.06 16.23
N MET A 26 -7.16 -7.63 16.00
CA MET A 26 -6.83 -6.29 15.48
C MET A 26 -6.85 -6.20 13.95
N GLY A 27 -7.60 -7.07 13.27
CA GLY A 27 -7.66 -7.08 11.81
C GLY A 27 -6.29 -7.23 11.15
N PRO A 28 -5.52 -8.30 11.46
CA PRO A 28 -4.19 -8.51 10.90
C PRO A 28 -4.17 -8.43 9.37
N PHE A 29 -3.04 -7.99 8.84
CA PHE A 29 -2.84 -7.92 7.40
C PHE A 29 -2.68 -9.32 6.81
N GLU A 30 -3.35 -9.60 5.70
CA GLU A 30 -3.30 -10.89 5.02
C GLU A 30 -2.80 -10.70 3.59
N ILE A 31 -1.82 -11.50 3.17
CA ILE A 31 -1.19 -11.41 1.85
C ILE A 31 -1.23 -12.77 1.14
N ALA A 32 -1.48 -12.77 -0.17
CA ALA A 32 -1.34 -13.95 -1.01
C ALA A 32 0.07 -13.99 -1.61
N GLN A 33 0.94 -14.87 -1.10
CA GLN A 33 2.33 -14.92 -1.54
C GLN A 33 2.46 -15.33 -3.03
N GLY A 34 3.37 -14.67 -3.76
CA GLY A 34 3.64 -14.96 -5.17
C GLY A 34 2.69 -14.27 -6.16
N SER A 35 1.59 -13.67 -5.69
CA SER A 35 0.60 -12.98 -6.53
C SER A 35 1.10 -11.71 -7.21
N GLN A 36 2.23 -11.14 -6.77
CA GLN A 36 2.78 -9.91 -7.34
C GLN A 36 3.21 -10.02 -8.81
N TRP A 37 3.24 -11.23 -9.33
CA TRP A 37 3.63 -11.53 -10.71
C TRP A 37 2.44 -11.77 -11.64
N ASP A 38 1.23 -11.75 -11.11
CA ASP A 38 0.04 -11.98 -11.90
C ASP A 38 -0.23 -10.77 -12.80
N ASP A 39 -0.68 -11.04 -14.03
CA ASP A 39 -1.10 -9.99 -14.95
C ASP A 39 -2.56 -9.61 -14.64
N GLY A 40 -2.71 -8.56 -13.83
CA GLY A 40 -4.01 -8.06 -13.36
C GLY A 40 -4.73 -7.11 -14.31
N ARG A 41 -4.19 -6.83 -15.51
CA ARG A 41 -4.77 -5.82 -16.41
C ARG A 41 -6.17 -6.16 -16.93
N GLY A 42 -6.56 -7.44 -16.87
CA GLY A 42 -7.91 -7.90 -17.22
C GLY A 42 -8.86 -8.01 -16.03
N TRP A 43 -8.43 -7.63 -14.83
CA TRP A 43 -9.25 -7.69 -13.62
C TRP A 43 -10.19 -6.51 -13.54
N ASP A 44 -11.24 -6.66 -12.73
CA ASP A 44 -12.15 -5.56 -12.48
C ASP A 44 -11.39 -4.42 -11.79
N HIS A 45 -11.53 -3.22 -12.35
CA HIS A 45 -10.73 -2.03 -12.03
C HIS A 45 -9.20 -2.25 -12.02
N GLU A 46 -8.69 -3.26 -12.75
CA GLU A 46 -7.29 -3.72 -12.70
C GLU A 46 -6.81 -4.13 -11.29
N MET A 47 -7.74 -4.38 -10.37
CA MET A 47 -7.47 -4.61 -8.94
C MET A 47 -8.09 -5.91 -8.42
N PHE A 48 -9.29 -6.26 -8.89
CA PHE A 48 -10.09 -7.35 -8.32
C PHE A 48 -10.11 -8.57 -9.25
N PRO A 49 -9.39 -9.65 -8.91
CA PRO A 49 -9.36 -10.84 -9.75
C PRO A 49 -10.74 -11.52 -9.79
N PRO A 50 -11.06 -12.27 -10.86
CA PRO A 50 -12.33 -13.00 -10.96
C PRO A 50 -12.55 -13.95 -9.77
N LYS A 51 -13.80 -14.08 -9.31
CA LYS A 51 -14.19 -14.86 -8.13
C LYS A 51 -13.75 -16.32 -8.21
N GLU A 52 -13.74 -16.89 -9.42
CA GLU A 52 -13.34 -18.26 -9.70
C GLU A 52 -11.87 -18.52 -9.33
N THR A 53 -11.05 -17.46 -9.30
CA THR A 53 -9.62 -17.53 -8.95
C THR A 53 -9.35 -17.27 -7.48
N TRP A 54 -10.33 -16.81 -6.70
CA TRP A 54 -10.18 -16.49 -5.27
C TRP A 54 -9.63 -17.65 -4.43
N PRO A 55 -10.04 -18.92 -4.65
CA PRO A 55 -9.49 -20.05 -3.89
C PRO A 55 -7.96 -20.17 -4.00
N ARG A 56 -7.35 -19.78 -5.12
CA ARG A 56 -5.89 -19.78 -5.28
C ARG A 56 -5.22 -18.78 -4.34
N TYR A 57 -5.75 -17.56 -4.27
CA TYR A 57 -5.21 -16.53 -3.39
C TYR A 57 -5.45 -16.87 -1.92
N ALA A 58 -6.65 -17.37 -1.59
CA ALA A 58 -6.99 -17.81 -0.25
C ALA A 58 -6.09 -18.98 0.22
N GLY A 59 -5.79 -19.94 -0.66
CA GLY A 59 -4.91 -21.07 -0.35
C GLY A 59 -3.45 -20.66 -0.09
N GLY A 60 -2.99 -19.55 -0.69
CA GLY A 60 -1.67 -18.97 -0.47
C GLY A 60 -1.66 -17.80 0.53
N ALA A 61 -2.78 -17.52 1.18
CA ALA A 61 -2.95 -16.37 2.05
C ALA A 61 -2.26 -16.59 3.41
N VAL A 62 -1.46 -15.61 3.84
CA VAL A 62 -0.76 -15.64 5.12
C VAL A 62 -1.09 -14.38 5.91
N ARG A 63 -1.65 -14.57 7.10
CA ARG A 63 -1.84 -13.48 8.07
C ARG A 63 -0.53 -13.11 8.72
N LYS A 64 -0.34 -11.82 8.95
CA LYS A 64 0.85 -11.24 9.56
C LYS A 64 0.50 -10.67 10.94
N TYR A 65 1.37 -10.98 11.91
CA TYR A 65 1.27 -10.55 13.30
C TYR A 65 2.56 -9.82 13.71
N PRO A 66 2.86 -8.68 13.08
CA PRO A 66 4.04 -7.90 13.42
C PRO A 66 3.95 -7.33 14.85
N GLN A 67 5.10 -7.12 15.46
CA GLN A 67 5.26 -6.40 16.72
C GLN A 67 5.49 -4.90 16.47
N LEU A 68 5.35 -4.09 17.52
CA LEU A 68 5.71 -2.67 17.49
C LEU A 68 7.13 -2.49 16.97
N GLY A 69 7.27 -1.67 15.92
CA GLY A 69 8.55 -1.38 15.28
C GLY A 69 8.94 -2.36 14.16
N ASP A 70 8.21 -3.46 13.98
CA ASP A 70 8.41 -4.32 12.82
C ASP A 70 8.06 -3.58 11.52
N ILE A 71 8.87 -3.82 10.50
CA ILE A 71 8.67 -3.33 9.14
C ILE A 71 8.44 -4.53 8.24
N SER A 72 7.26 -4.60 7.63
CA SER A 72 6.99 -5.57 6.57
C SER A 72 7.12 -4.91 5.20
N VAL A 73 7.69 -5.62 4.24
CA VAL A 73 7.95 -5.13 2.89
C VAL A 73 7.32 -6.08 1.88
N ARG A 74 6.60 -5.55 0.91
CA ARG A 74 5.99 -6.31 -0.19
C ARG A 74 6.07 -5.53 -1.50
N SER A 75 5.92 -6.24 -2.62
CA SER A 75 5.58 -5.58 -3.88
C SER A 75 4.24 -4.87 -3.74
N ALA A 76 4.10 -3.67 -4.31
CA ALA A 76 2.81 -2.98 -4.36
C ALA A 76 1.73 -3.79 -5.09
N LEU A 77 2.13 -4.74 -5.95
CA LEU A 77 1.22 -5.61 -6.70
C LEU A 77 0.84 -6.92 -5.98
N THR A 78 1.38 -7.20 -4.79
CA THR A 78 0.96 -8.38 -4.02
C THR A 78 -0.51 -8.24 -3.63
N ILE A 79 -1.36 -9.21 -3.98
CA ILE A 79 -2.75 -9.25 -3.50
C ILE A 79 -2.77 -9.35 -1.98
N HIS A 80 -3.52 -8.46 -1.35
CA HIS A 80 -3.59 -8.34 0.10
C HIS A 80 -4.92 -7.75 0.55
N ARG A 81 -5.22 -7.91 1.84
CA ARG A 81 -6.36 -7.27 2.49
C ARG A 81 -6.10 -7.03 3.97
N GLY A 82 -6.84 -6.09 4.56
CA GLY A 82 -7.10 -6.11 5.99
C GLY A 82 -8.12 -7.21 6.30
N THR A 83 -7.98 -7.90 7.44
CA THR A 83 -9.06 -8.72 7.96
C THR A 83 -9.93 -7.91 8.91
N GLU A 84 -11.06 -8.48 9.32
CA GLU A 84 -12.00 -7.86 10.26
C GLU A 84 -11.30 -7.42 11.56
N HIS A 85 -11.51 -6.16 11.97
CA HIS A 85 -10.97 -5.57 13.19
C HIS A 85 -12.05 -5.55 14.28
N ARG A 86 -11.92 -6.41 15.27
CA ARG A 86 -12.86 -6.53 16.42
C ARG A 86 -12.32 -5.94 17.71
N SER A 87 -11.03 -5.62 17.75
CA SER A 87 -10.37 -5.06 18.92
C SER A 87 -10.90 -3.66 19.25
N PRO A 88 -11.08 -3.30 20.53
CA PRO A 88 -11.37 -1.92 20.93
C PRO A 88 -10.14 -1.00 20.80
N VAL A 89 -8.96 -1.55 20.51
CA VAL A 89 -7.71 -0.81 20.37
C VAL A 89 -7.45 -0.50 18.90
N ALA A 90 -7.09 0.75 18.60
CA ALA A 90 -6.70 1.16 17.26
C ALA A 90 -5.38 0.48 16.84
N ARG A 91 -5.27 0.12 15.55
CA ARG A 91 -4.04 -0.45 14.95
C ARG A 91 -3.40 0.53 13.97
N PRO A 92 -2.68 1.57 14.45
CA PRO A 92 -1.99 2.49 13.56
C PRO A 92 -0.86 1.78 12.80
N VAL A 93 -0.78 2.05 11.50
CA VAL A 93 0.30 1.60 10.61
C VAL A 93 0.67 2.76 9.71
N LEU A 94 1.96 3.04 9.57
CA LEU A 94 2.47 3.92 8.52
C LEU A 94 2.81 3.09 7.29
N VAL A 95 2.22 3.41 6.14
CA VAL A 95 2.54 2.77 4.87
C VAL A 95 3.37 3.72 4.02
N LEU A 96 4.56 3.29 3.62
CA LEU A 96 5.45 4.04 2.74
C LEU A 96 5.55 3.31 1.39
N GLY A 97 5.10 3.97 0.33
CA GLY A 97 5.34 3.53 -1.04
C GLY A 97 6.73 3.97 -1.51
N VAL A 98 7.46 3.07 -2.18
CA VAL A 98 8.76 3.35 -2.79
C VAL A 98 8.75 2.81 -4.20
N ASP A 99 8.97 3.69 -5.15
CA ASP A 99 8.99 3.36 -6.57
C ASP A 99 10.41 3.38 -7.12
N ALA A 100 10.68 2.44 -8.03
CA ALA A 100 11.88 2.46 -8.83
C ALA A 100 11.82 3.59 -9.86
N PRO A 101 12.98 4.15 -10.28
CA PRO A 101 13.02 5.10 -11.38
C PRO A 101 12.29 4.57 -12.62
N GLY A 102 11.39 5.39 -13.18
CA GLY A 102 10.58 5.03 -14.36
C GLY A 102 9.27 4.30 -14.05
N ALA A 103 8.95 3.98 -12.79
CA ALA A 103 7.66 3.36 -12.44
C ALA A 103 6.46 4.31 -12.61
N GLY A 104 6.68 5.63 -12.60
CA GLY A 104 5.69 6.64 -12.99
C GLY A 104 4.58 6.94 -11.97
N HIS A 105 4.50 6.22 -10.84
CA HIS A 105 3.47 6.45 -9.82
C HIS A 105 3.51 7.84 -9.18
N SER A 106 4.66 8.53 -9.18
CA SER A 106 4.73 9.89 -8.64
C SER A 106 3.82 10.87 -9.39
N ALA A 107 3.47 10.60 -10.66
CA ALA A 107 2.48 11.38 -11.39
C ALA A 107 1.05 11.30 -10.81
N LEU A 108 0.77 10.29 -9.98
CA LEU A 108 -0.52 10.05 -9.32
C LEU A 108 -0.57 10.59 -7.89
N HIS A 109 0.57 11.08 -7.38
CA HIS A 109 0.71 11.56 -6.02
C HIS A 109 1.16 13.01 -6.02
N ASN A 110 0.57 13.81 -5.15
CA ASN A 110 0.95 15.20 -4.99
C ASN A 110 1.12 15.56 -3.51
N PRO A 111 2.10 14.95 -2.81
CA PRO A 111 2.34 15.27 -1.42
C PRO A 111 2.81 16.72 -1.30
N MET A 112 2.31 17.41 -0.28
CA MET A 112 2.65 18.81 0.00
C MET A 112 3.39 18.90 1.34
N VAL A 113 4.42 19.73 1.38
CA VAL A 113 5.16 20.05 2.60
C VAL A 113 5.39 21.54 2.70
N THR A 114 5.54 22.06 3.91
CA THR A 114 5.89 23.48 4.10
C THR A 114 7.35 23.74 3.77
N LYS A 115 7.67 24.99 3.40
CA LYS A 115 9.06 25.44 3.17
C LYS A 115 9.98 25.15 4.36
N GLU A 116 9.52 25.47 5.58
CA GLU A 116 10.29 25.26 6.81
C GLU A 116 10.62 23.77 7.03
N TYR A 117 9.64 22.89 6.81
CA TYR A 117 9.86 21.45 6.94
C TYR A 117 10.84 20.95 5.88
N TYR A 118 10.64 21.33 4.61
CA TYR A 118 11.50 20.92 3.51
C TYR A 118 12.96 21.34 3.72
N ASP A 119 13.20 22.57 4.21
CA ASP A 119 14.56 23.08 4.43
C ASP A 119 15.30 22.32 5.54
N ARG A 120 14.58 21.71 6.49
CA ARG A 120 15.14 20.91 7.60
C ARG A 120 15.37 19.45 7.24
N LEU A 121 14.83 18.97 6.11
CA LEU A 121 15.02 17.59 5.70
C LEU A 121 16.49 17.31 5.38
N PRO A 122 17.04 16.16 5.82
CA PRO A 122 18.34 15.71 5.37
C PRO A 122 18.40 15.60 3.84
N ASP A 123 19.55 15.90 3.24
CA ASP A 123 19.75 15.83 1.77
C ASP A 123 19.39 14.48 1.18
N ALA A 124 19.63 13.40 1.94
CA ALA A 124 19.24 12.06 1.53
C ALA A 124 17.73 11.93 1.36
N VAL A 125 16.91 12.53 2.22
CA VAL A 125 15.45 12.48 2.11
C VAL A 125 14.95 13.40 1.02
N ARG A 126 15.47 14.65 0.95
CA ARG A 126 15.08 15.63 -0.07
C ARG A 126 15.23 15.11 -1.49
N ARG A 127 16.30 14.34 -1.76
CA ARG A 127 16.55 13.74 -3.07
C ARG A 127 15.56 12.64 -3.48
N HIS A 128 14.82 12.06 -2.53
CA HIS A 128 13.89 10.96 -2.78
C HIS A 128 12.42 11.35 -2.53
N LEU A 129 12.16 12.58 -2.06
CA LEU A 129 10.82 13.07 -1.79
C LEU A 129 10.34 13.99 -2.92
N GLU A 130 9.62 13.42 -3.88
CA GLU A 130 8.87 14.20 -4.87
C GLU A 130 7.65 14.83 -4.19
N CYS A 131 7.67 16.15 -4.00
CA CYS A 131 6.62 16.88 -3.30
C CYS A 131 6.51 18.33 -3.78
N GLN A 132 5.34 18.94 -3.53
CA GLN A 132 5.16 20.37 -3.65
C GLN A 132 5.57 21.07 -2.35
N VAL A 133 6.42 22.09 -2.48
CA VAL A 133 6.73 22.98 -1.37
C VAL A 133 5.74 24.14 -1.40
N VAL A 134 4.94 24.25 -0.34
CA VAL A 134 3.88 25.25 -0.21
C VAL A 134 4.14 26.15 1.00
N ASP A 135 3.53 27.32 1.02
CA ASP A 135 3.63 28.24 2.17
C ASP A 135 2.75 27.77 3.33
N GLU A 136 1.54 27.29 3.03
CA GLU A 136 0.57 26.80 4.01
C GLU A 136 -0.05 25.48 3.54
N LEU A 137 -0.27 24.54 4.47
CA LEU A 137 -0.96 23.29 4.18
C LEU A 137 -2.47 23.52 4.21
N VAL A 138 -3.12 23.21 3.09
CA VAL A 138 -4.58 23.16 3.02
C VAL A 138 -5.06 21.74 3.31
N PRO A 139 -6.09 21.55 4.15
CA PRO A 139 -6.64 20.22 4.41
C PRO A 139 -7.12 19.56 3.11
N ILE A 140 -6.55 18.40 2.79
CA ILE A 140 -7.05 17.55 1.70
C ILE A 140 -8.22 16.75 2.27
N VAL A 141 -9.43 17.07 1.82
CA VAL A 141 -10.62 16.26 2.12
C VAL A 141 -10.74 15.18 1.06
N GLN A 142 -10.21 14.00 1.37
CA GLN A 142 -10.43 12.82 0.54
C GLN A 142 -11.89 12.38 0.66
N LYS A 143 -12.61 12.39 -0.46
CA LYS A 143 -13.94 11.79 -0.54
C LYS A 143 -13.76 10.28 -0.35
N HIS A 144 -14.07 9.78 0.83
CA HIS A 144 -14.20 8.35 1.06
C HIS A 144 -15.59 7.95 0.57
N ASP A 145 -15.86 8.08 -0.73
CA ASP A 145 -17.07 7.49 -1.28
C ASP A 145 -16.89 5.98 -1.26
N ILE A 146 -17.69 5.36 -0.40
CA ILE A 146 -17.79 3.92 -0.27
C ILE A 146 -18.10 3.29 -1.63
N GLU A 147 -18.82 3.95 -2.55
CA GLU A 147 -19.00 3.49 -3.94
C GLU A 147 -17.67 3.28 -4.70
N GLY A 148 -16.62 4.06 -4.41
CA GLY A 148 -15.27 3.86 -4.96
C GLY A 148 -14.45 2.75 -4.27
N LEU A 149 -14.92 2.25 -3.11
CA LEU A 149 -14.29 1.17 -2.34
C LEU A 149 -15.10 -0.16 -2.37
N VAL A 150 -16.38 -0.15 -2.80
CA VAL A 150 -17.38 -1.21 -2.50
C VAL A 150 -17.70 -2.21 -3.58
N MET A 151 -17.16 -2.19 -4.80
CA MET A 151 -17.54 -3.23 -5.79
C MET A 151 -16.98 -4.64 -5.50
N GLY A 152 -16.59 -4.94 -4.25
CA GLY A 152 -16.26 -6.27 -3.71
C GLY A 152 -17.36 -6.93 -2.86
N ALA A 153 -18.63 -6.57 -3.03
CA ALA A 153 -19.76 -7.28 -2.43
C ALA A 153 -20.89 -7.51 -3.45
N ASP A 154 -20.72 -8.56 -4.25
CA ASP A 154 -21.78 -9.47 -4.68
C ASP A 154 -21.24 -10.89 -4.49
#